data_AF-A0A1L6I5K8-F1
#
_entry.id   AF-A0A1L6I5K8-F1
#
_cell.length_a   1.000
_cell.length_b   1.000
_cell.length_c   1.000
_cell.angle_alpha   90.00
_cell.angle_beta   90.00
_cell.angle_gamma   90.00
#
_symmetry.space_group_name_H-M   'P 1'
#
loop_
_entity.id
_entity.type
_entity.pdbx_description
1 polymer ?
#
loop_
_entity_poly.entity_id
_entity_poly.type
_entity_poly.pdbx_seq_one_letter_code
_entity_poly.pdbx_strand_id
1 'polypeptide(L)'
;MYHFHTNSSGAPEELTDRHGRVVWRTRYRAWGNVVLQEYAGEFEPGRRGEAEKPLPQSLRLQGQYEDAETGLHYNLFRYYDPDVGRFVSQDPIGLLGGFNLYAYAPNPVSWIDPWGLSCGSTGKFESRNAAFRAARRDAQIPVSQKPEMVFNQKNQRMQQYDQVMMTDRNGNPVLNPSTKQPVWTREYHYTNSDGSKIVIQDHSVGHEFGQGGVGDQGPHLNVRPYDNTRTGSVPGTLDHYGF
;
A
#
# COMPACT_ATOMS: atom_id res chain seq x y z
N MET A 1 -10.59 28.46 16.48
CA MET A 1 -10.82 27.08 16.05
C MET A 1 -11.07 27.11 14.55
N TYR A 2 -10.38 26.23 13.82
CA TYR A 2 -10.57 26.03 12.39
C TYR A 2 -10.91 24.56 12.14
N HIS A 3 -11.68 24.29 11.10
CA HIS A 3 -12.13 22.95 10.73
C HIS A 3 -11.65 22.60 9.32
N PHE A 4 -11.01 21.46 9.20
CA PHE A 4 -10.50 20.93 7.94
C PHE A 4 -11.56 20.09 7.24
N HIS A 5 -11.74 20.34 5.95
CA HIS A 5 -12.54 19.52 5.07
C HIS A 5 -11.60 18.88 4.04
N THR A 6 -11.59 17.56 4.00
CA THR A 6 -10.67 16.80 3.17
C THR A 6 -11.39 16.09 2.04
N ASN A 7 -10.69 15.84 0.94
CA ASN A 7 -11.18 14.94 -0.10
C ASN A 7 -11.03 13.45 0.28
N SER A 8 -11.34 12.56 -0.66
CA SER A 8 -11.29 11.10 -0.46
C SER A 8 -9.89 10.56 -0.18
N SER A 9 -8.82 11.24 -0.60
CA SER A 9 -7.44 10.87 -0.26
C SER A 9 -6.97 11.50 1.06
N GLY A 10 -7.85 12.25 1.74
CA GLY A 10 -7.54 12.91 3.00
C GLY A 10 -6.75 14.22 2.87
N ALA A 11 -6.54 14.72 1.65
CA ALA A 11 -5.90 16.01 1.43
C ALA A 11 -6.88 17.17 1.75
N PRO A 12 -6.47 18.21 2.50
CA PRO A 12 -7.32 19.36 2.80
C PRO A 12 -7.76 20.14 1.56
N GLU A 13 -9.06 20.25 1.30
CA GLU A 13 -9.58 21.08 0.19
C GLU A 13 -10.18 22.39 0.67
N GLU A 14 -10.63 22.46 1.94
CA GLU A 14 -11.26 23.65 2.50
C GLU A 14 -10.96 23.77 4.00
N LEU A 15 -10.80 25.01 4.47
CA LEU A 15 -10.69 25.35 5.88
C LEU A 15 -11.79 26.34 6.24
N THR A 16 -12.57 26.05 7.27
CA THR A 16 -13.61 26.96 7.77
C THR A 16 -13.31 27.45 9.19
N ASP A 17 -13.68 28.69 9.50
CA ASP A 17 -13.61 29.24 10.85
C ASP A 17 -14.73 28.69 11.76
N ARG A 18 -14.75 29.11 13.03
CA ARG A 18 -15.77 28.74 14.02
C ARG A 18 -17.21 29.14 13.66
N HIS A 19 -17.39 30.01 12.67
CA HIS A 19 -18.71 30.46 12.19
C HIS A 19 -19.09 29.77 10.86
N GLY A 20 -18.29 28.81 10.39
CA GLY A 20 -18.52 28.10 9.14
C GLY A 20 -18.12 28.89 7.89
N ARG A 21 -17.37 30.00 8.04
CA ARG A 21 -16.91 30.79 6.89
C ARG A 21 -15.66 30.15 6.31
N VAL A 22 -15.62 29.95 5.01
CA VAL A 22 -14.42 29.49 4.29
C VAL A 22 -13.33 30.55 4.44
N VAL A 23 -12.14 30.14 4.89
CA VAL A 23 -10.97 31.00 5.04
C VAL A 23 -9.83 30.61 4.09
N TRP A 24 -9.83 29.35 3.63
CA TRP A 24 -8.90 28.83 2.65
C TRP A 24 -9.56 27.71 1.85
N ARG A 25 -9.21 27.61 0.58
CA ARG A 25 -9.66 26.55 -0.31
C ARG A 25 -8.58 26.21 -1.33
N THR A 26 -8.51 24.94 -1.73
CA THR A 26 -7.63 24.51 -2.81
C THR A 26 -8.24 23.41 -3.66
N ARG A 27 -7.59 23.12 -4.79
CA ARG A 27 -7.83 21.94 -5.62
C ARG A 27 -6.52 21.31 -6.02
N TYR A 28 -6.44 19.98 -5.91
CA TYR A 28 -5.24 19.22 -6.24
C TYR A 28 -5.36 18.50 -7.57
N ARG A 29 -4.21 18.27 -8.22
CA ARG A 29 -4.03 17.20 -9.21
C ARG A 29 -3.90 15.86 -8.49
N ALA A 30 -3.95 14.77 -9.26
CA ALA A 30 -3.85 13.41 -8.73
C ALA A 30 -2.63 13.16 -7.82
N TRP A 31 -1.50 13.84 -8.08
CA TRP A 31 -0.25 13.72 -7.34
C TRP A 31 -0.02 14.84 -6.32
N GLY A 32 -1.09 15.49 -5.85
CA GLY A 32 -0.99 16.47 -4.76
C GLY A 32 -0.51 17.86 -5.18
N ASN A 33 -0.24 18.10 -6.46
CA ASN A 33 0.08 19.42 -6.97
C ASN A 33 -1.12 20.36 -6.89
N VAL A 34 -0.93 21.59 -6.41
CA VAL A 34 -1.99 22.59 -6.25
C VAL A 34 -2.29 23.27 -7.59
N VAL A 35 -3.52 23.13 -8.08
CA VAL A 35 -3.98 23.80 -9.32
C VAL A 35 -4.43 25.22 -9.03
N LEU A 36 -5.11 25.40 -7.89
CA LEU A 36 -5.71 26.65 -7.49
C LEU A 36 -5.68 26.73 -5.98
N GLN A 37 -5.31 27.89 -5.46
CA GLN A 37 -5.36 28.19 -4.05
C GLN A 37 -6.05 29.53 -3.85
N GLU A 38 -7.17 29.50 -3.15
CA GLU A 38 -7.97 30.65 -2.83
C GLU A 38 -7.89 30.88 -1.33
N TYR A 39 -7.59 32.12 -0.96
CA TYR A 39 -7.82 32.60 0.38
C TYR A 39 -9.09 33.43 0.33
N ALA A 40 -10.00 33.24 1.28
CA ALA A 40 -11.15 34.11 1.33
C ALA A 40 -10.66 35.54 1.51
N GLY A 41 -11.05 36.40 0.57
CA GLY A 41 -10.77 37.82 0.65
C GLY A 41 -11.34 38.36 1.95
N GLU A 42 -10.52 39.08 2.69
CA GLU A 42 -10.94 39.96 3.77
C GLU A 42 -11.49 39.25 5.02
N PHE A 43 -10.59 38.96 5.97
CA PHE A 43 -10.91 39.38 7.34
C PHE A 43 -11.19 40.88 7.26
N GLU A 44 -12.47 41.27 7.37
CA GLU A 44 -12.96 42.60 7.01
C GLU A 44 -11.99 43.75 7.39
N PRO A 45 -11.47 44.53 6.41
CA PRO A 45 -10.69 45.72 6.70
C PRO A 45 -11.62 46.78 7.28
N GLY A 46 -11.76 46.79 8.61
CA GLY A 46 -12.64 47.73 9.30
C GLY A 46 -12.72 47.57 10.82
N ARG A 47 -12.44 46.37 11.36
CA ARG A 47 -12.16 46.23 12.79
C ARG A 47 -10.70 46.60 13.04
N ARG A 48 -10.48 47.72 13.73
CA ARG A 48 -9.17 48.18 14.22
C ARG A 48 -8.31 47.00 14.69
N GLY A 49 -7.25 46.72 13.95
CA GLY A 49 -6.22 45.74 14.30
C GLY A 49 -5.97 44.78 13.15
N GLU A 50 -4.99 45.13 12.31
CA GLU A 50 -4.22 44.26 11.42
C GLU A 50 -5.03 43.30 10.53
N ALA A 51 -5.04 43.54 9.21
CA ALA A 51 -5.45 42.53 8.25
C ALA A 51 -4.58 41.28 8.48
N GLU A 52 -5.09 40.31 9.24
CA GLU A 52 -4.44 39.03 9.46
C GLU A 52 -4.22 38.41 8.08
N LYS A 53 -2.97 38.37 7.64
CA LYS A 53 -2.60 37.65 6.42
C LYS A 53 -3.20 36.24 6.54
N PRO A 54 -3.82 35.71 5.49
CA PRO A 54 -4.37 34.36 5.55
C PRO A 54 -3.28 33.41 6.05
N LEU A 55 -3.60 32.60 7.06
CA LEU A 55 -2.67 31.57 7.53
C LEU A 55 -2.41 30.63 6.33
N PRO A 56 -1.17 30.54 5.82
CA PRO A 56 -0.88 29.62 4.74
C PRO A 56 -1.14 28.21 5.22
N GLN A 57 -1.97 27.47 4.48
CA GLN A 57 -2.22 26.06 4.74
C GLN A 57 -1.21 25.22 3.97
N SER A 58 -0.22 24.69 4.67
CA SER A 58 0.89 23.91 4.09
C SER A 58 0.67 22.40 4.12
N LEU A 59 -0.40 21.87 4.73
CA LEU A 59 -0.71 20.45 4.62
C LEU A 59 -1.08 20.05 3.18
N ARG A 60 -0.63 18.88 2.76
CA ARG A 60 -0.82 18.35 1.40
C ARG A 60 -1.47 16.96 1.46
N LEU A 61 -1.01 15.99 0.67
CA LEU A 61 -1.42 14.58 0.85
C LEU A 61 -1.11 14.13 2.28
N GLN A 62 -1.74 13.06 2.76
CA GLN A 62 -1.56 12.61 4.15
C GLN A 62 -0.08 12.36 4.46
N GLY A 63 0.43 12.97 5.54
CA GLY A 63 1.85 12.90 5.93
C GLY A 63 2.74 13.98 5.32
N GLN A 64 2.23 14.76 4.35
CA GLN A 64 3.01 15.75 3.62
C GLN A 64 2.80 17.18 4.11
N TYR A 65 3.90 17.92 4.20
CA TYR A 65 3.94 19.36 4.48
C TYR A 65 4.67 20.09 3.35
N GLU A 66 4.05 21.11 2.76
CA GLU A 66 4.67 21.93 1.72
C GLU A 66 5.85 22.72 2.28
N ASP A 67 6.97 22.60 1.58
CA ASP A 67 8.09 23.52 1.68
C ASP A 67 8.00 24.55 0.55
N ALA A 68 7.59 25.77 0.90
CA ALA A 68 7.36 26.85 -0.06
C ALA A 68 8.66 27.38 -0.71
N GLU A 69 9.83 27.15 -0.11
CA GLU A 69 11.11 27.59 -0.68
C GLU A 69 11.51 26.71 -1.87
N THR A 70 11.22 25.41 -1.79
CA THR A 70 11.59 24.42 -2.81
C THR A 70 10.44 24.02 -3.72
N GLY A 71 9.19 24.22 -3.28
CA GLY A 71 8.00 23.68 -3.93
C GLY A 71 7.81 22.17 -3.72
N LEU A 72 8.71 21.52 -2.97
CA LEU A 72 8.62 20.11 -2.62
C LEU A 72 7.74 19.93 -1.38
N HIS A 73 7.26 18.72 -1.18
CA HIS A 73 6.53 18.34 0.02
C HIS A 73 7.42 17.49 0.93
N TYR A 74 7.68 17.98 2.14
CA TYR A 74 8.34 17.21 3.17
C TYR A 74 7.44 16.08 3.68
N ASN A 75 7.94 14.84 3.64
CA ASN A 75 7.25 13.63 4.06
C ASN A 75 8.17 12.81 4.98
N LEU A 76 8.43 13.36 6.17
CA LEU A 76 9.29 12.83 7.24
C LEU A 76 10.71 12.43 6.82
N PHE A 77 10.88 11.26 6.21
CA PHE A 77 12.19 10.76 5.78
C PHE A 77 12.61 11.24 4.38
N ARG A 78 11.68 11.74 3.57
CA ARG A 78 11.96 12.13 2.17
C ARG A 78 11.23 13.41 1.76
N TYR A 79 11.73 14.04 0.70
CA TYR A 79 11.04 15.11 -0.01
C TYR A 79 10.35 14.57 -1.27
N TYR A 80 9.08 14.92 -1.43
CA TYR A 80 8.22 14.51 -2.54
C TYR A 80 8.05 15.67 -3.53
N ASP A 81 8.23 15.36 -4.81
CA ASP A 81 7.97 16.28 -5.91
C ASP A 81 6.54 16.04 -6.43
N PRO A 82 5.61 16.99 -6.20
CA PRO A 82 4.22 16.87 -6.65
C PRO A 82 4.03 17.10 -8.15
N ASP A 83 4.96 17.75 -8.85
CA ASP A 83 4.90 17.96 -10.30
C ASP A 83 5.11 16.63 -11.05
N VAL A 84 6.06 15.82 -10.57
CA VAL A 84 6.42 14.54 -11.20
C VAL A 84 5.78 13.34 -10.50
N GLY A 85 5.31 13.53 -9.26
CA GLY A 85 4.59 12.52 -8.49
C GLY A 85 5.48 11.47 -7.84
N ARG A 86 6.70 11.83 -7.38
CA ARG A 86 7.69 10.90 -6.80
C ARG A 86 8.59 11.55 -5.75
N PHE A 87 9.27 10.75 -4.94
CA PHE A 87 10.34 11.25 -4.07
C PHE A 87 11.57 11.67 -4.89
N VAL A 88 12.28 12.70 -4.40
CA VAL A 88 13.52 13.21 -5.02
C VAL A 88 14.76 12.41 -4.59
N SER A 89 14.64 11.61 -3.54
CA SER A 89 15.70 10.74 -3.02
C SER A 89 15.27 9.27 -3.01
N GLN A 90 16.25 8.37 -3.10
CA GLN A 90 16.01 6.93 -2.96
C GLN A 90 15.48 6.59 -1.56
N ASP A 91 14.73 5.50 -1.48
CA ASP A 91 14.22 4.96 -0.23
C ASP A 91 15.35 4.58 0.74
N PRO A 92 15.40 5.16 1.96
CA PRO A 92 16.41 4.84 2.95
C PRO A 92 16.42 3.36 3.39
N ILE A 93 15.27 2.67 3.30
CA ILE A 93 15.18 1.23 3.60
C ILE A 93 15.41 0.35 2.37
N GLY A 94 15.79 0.97 1.25
CA GLY A 94 16.13 0.28 0.00
C GLY A 94 14.96 -0.53 -0.55
N LEU A 95 15.25 -1.74 -1.01
CA LEU A 95 14.25 -2.63 -1.64
C LEU A 95 13.15 -3.11 -0.68
N LEU A 96 13.29 -2.86 0.63
CA LEU A 96 12.21 -3.14 1.60
C LEU A 96 11.03 -2.17 1.42
N GLY A 97 11.27 -0.96 0.90
CA GLY A 97 10.21 0.00 0.53
C GLY A 97 9.57 -0.30 -0.83
N GLY A 98 10.07 -1.33 -1.53
CA GLY A 98 9.61 -1.74 -2.86
C GLY A 98 10.68 -1.61 -3.94
N PHE A 99 10.34 -2.07 -5.15
CA PHE A 99 11.29 -2.07 -6.27
C PHE A 99 11.56 -0.68 -6.86
N ASN A 100 10.58 0.24 -6.78
CA ASN A 100 10.76 1.61 -7.21
C ASN A 100 11.15 2.49 -6.02
N LEU A 101 12.45 2.72 -5.86
CA LEU A 101 13.02 3.46 -4.74
C LEU A 101 12.60 4.94 -4.65
N TYR A 102 11.91 5.47 -5.67
CA TYR A 102 11.42 6.85 -5.71
C TYR A 102 9.89 6.94 -5.61
N ALA A 103 9.17 5.82 -5.54
CA ALA A 103 7.71 5.85 -5.52
C ALA A 103 7.17 6.41 -4.20
N TYR A 104 6.14 7.27 -4.28
CA TYR A 104 5.36 7.70 -3.11
C TYR A 104 4.35 6.64 -2.67
N ALA A 105 3.45 6.28 -3.58
CA ALA A 105 2.52 5.18 -3.40
C ALA A 105 2.11 4.65 -4.78
N PRO A 106 1.71 3.37 -4.90
CA PRO A 106 1.18 2.84 -6.15
C PRO A 106 -0.04 3.60 -6.66
N ASN A 107 -0.93 4.00 -5.74
CA ASN A 107 -2.08 4.85 -6.05
C ASN A 107 -2.31 5.87 -4.92
N PRO A 108 -2.05 7.17 -5.15
CA PRO A 108 -2.11 8.22 -4.12
C PRO A 108 -3.54 8.55 -3.67
N VAL A 109 -4.56 8.00 -4.34
CA VAL A 109 -5.98 8.19 -3.98
C VAL A 109 -6.41 7.21 -2.90
N SER A 110 -5.90 5.97 -2.93
CA SER A 110 -6.28 4.90 -1.99
C SER A 110 -5.14 4.46 -1.07
N TRP A 111 -3.89 4.86 -1.33
CA TRP A 111 -2.70 4.50 -0.58
C TRP A 111 -1.98 5.75 -0.08
N ILE A 112 -1.37 5.62 1.10
CA ILE A 112 -0.57 6.67 1.73
C ILE A 112 0.75 6.10 2.20
N ASP A 113 1.80 6.91 2.20
CA ASP A 113 3.11 6.59 2.80
C ASP A 113 3.36 7.57 3.95
N PRO A 114 2.87 7.28 5.17
CA PRO A 114 2.91 8.23 6.28
C PRO A 114 4.32 8.58 6.72
N TRP A 115 5.29 7.70 6.46
CA TRP A 115 6.68 7.85 6.88
C TRP A 115 7.57 8.32 5.73
N GLY A 116 7.17 8.13 4.48
CA GLY A 116 8.09 8.26 3.36
C GLY A 116 9.05 7.08 3.30
N LEU A 117 8.59 5.86 3.57
CA LEU A 117 9.37 4.62 3.50
C LEU A 117 8.60 3.46 2.82
N SER A 118 7.29 3.38 3.00
CA SER A 118 6.46 2.33 2.40
C SER A 118 4.99 2.70 2.50
N CYS A 119 4.26 2.46 1.41
CA CYS A 119 2.83 2.70 1.30
C CYS A 119 1.95 1.61 1.95
N GLY A 120 2.54 0.49 2.39
CA GLY A 120 1.81 -0.62 3.00
C GLY A 120 1.94 -0.64 4.52
N SER A 121 0.97 -1.29 5.20
CA SER A 121 1.19 -1.68 6.59
C SER A 121 2.51 -2.44 6.65
N THR A 122 3.46 -2.00 7.48
CA THR A 122 4.60 -2.84 7.86
C THR A 122 4.03 -4.21 8.17
N GLY A 123 4.38 -5.21 7.35
CA GLY A 123 3.81 -6.54 7.50
C GLY A 123 3.90 -6.98 8.95
N LYS A 124 2.91 -7.71 9.46
CA LYS A 124 2.89 -8.19 10.86
C LYS A 124 4.20 -8.91 11.24
N PHE A 125 4.94 -9.40 10.24
CA PHE A 125 6.20 -10.10 10.40
C PHE A 125 7.35 -9.33 9.76
N GLU A 126 8.52 -9.34 10.40
CA GLU A 126 9.71 -8.60 9.96
C GLU A 126 10.35 -9.09 8.65
N SER A 127 9.94 -10.25 8.14
CA SER A 127 10.44 -10.82 6.88
C SER A 127 9.56 -11.94 6.35
N ARG A 128 9.71 -12.26 5.06
CA ARG A 128 9.10 -13.44 4.42
C ARG A 128 9.31 -14.72 5.23
N ASN A 129 10.54 -14.93 5.73
CA ASN A 129 10.85 -16.15 6.49
C ASN A 129 10.17 -16.17 7.86
N ALA A 130 10.00 -15.02 8.51
CA ALA A 130 9.25 -14.91 9.75
C ALA A 130 7.75 -15.18 9.51
N ALA A 131 7.16 -14.59 8.47
CA ALA A 131 5.79 -14.87 8.04
C ALA A 131 5.59 -16.35 7.70
N PHE A 132 6.52 -16.96 6.97
CA PHE A 132 6.42 -18.38 6.58
C PHE A 132 6.49 -19.33 7.77
N ARG A 133 7.37 -19.04 8.75
CA ARG A 133 7.44 -19.80 10.00
C ARG A 133 6.15 -19.65 10.81
N ALA A 134 5.59 -18.44 10.85
CA ALA A 134 4.32 -18.18 11.52
C ALA A 134 3.16 -18.94 10.87
N ALA A 135 3.02 -18.83 9.54
CA ALA A 135 2.02 -19.55 8.77
C ALA A 135 2.07 -21.05 9.01
N ARG A 136 3.26 -21.65 9.01
CA ARG A 136 3.42 -23.09 9.29
C ARG A 136 3.02 -23.48 10.71
N ARG A 137 3.43 -22.70 11.70
CA ARG A 137 3.10 -22.96 13.11
C ARG A 137 1.60 -22.87 13.34
N ASP A 138 0.97 -21.82 12.83
CA ASP A 138 -0.45 -21.53 13.03
C ASP A 138 -1.31 -22.55 12.24
N ALA A 139 -0.82 -23.05 11.10
CA ALA A 139 -1.42 -24.16 10.34
C ALA A 139 -1.12 -25.56 10.93
N GLN A 140 -0.41 -25.64 12.05
CA GLN A 140 -0.03 -26.89 12.73
C GLN A 140 0.82 -27.85 11.86
N ILE A 141 1.57 -27.30 10.91
CA ILE A 141 2.48 -28.08 10.06
C ILE A 141 3.71 -28.50 10.88
N PRO A 142 4.06 -29.80 10.95
CA PRO A 142 5.24 -30.26 11.67
C PRO A 142 6.51 -29.53 11.21
N VAL A 143 7.32 -29.06 12.15
CA VAL A 143 8.51 -28.22 11.87
C VAL A 143 9.52 -28.95 10.97
N SER A 144 9.64 -30.27 11.14
CA SER A 144 10.52 -31.14 10.34
C SER A 144 10.01 -31.40 8.93
N GLN A 145 8.71 -31.20 8.65
CA GLN A 145 8.14 -31.45 7.34
C GLN A 145 8.68 -30.44 6.32
N LYS A 146 9.12 -30.96 5.17
CA LYS A 146 9.43 -30.15 3.99
C LYS A 146 8.20 -30.12 3.07
N PRO A 147 8.04 -29.09 2.22
CA PRO A 147 7.01 -29.11 1.20
C PRO A 147 7.07 -30.38 0.35
N GLU A 148 5.92 -30.85 -0.11
CA GLU A 148 5.82 -31.95 -1.06
C GLU A 148 6.58 -31.62 -2.35
N MET A 149 7.21 -32.64 -2.93
CA MET A 149 7.88 -32.51 -4.22
C MET A 149 6.83 -32.64 -5.32
N VAL A 150 6.71 -31.61 -6.15
CA VAL A 150 5.84 -31.57 -7.33
C VAL A 150 6.66 -31.65 -8.61
N PHE A 151 6.14 -32.35 -9.61
CA PHE A 151 6.78 -32.45 -10.93
C PHE A 151 6.43 -31.23 -11.78
N ASN A 152 7.42 -30.42 -12.11
CA ASN A 152 7.24 -29.29 -13.00
C ASN A 152 7.38 -29.74 -14.46
N GLN A 153 6.28 -29.67 -15.20
CA GLN A 153 6.23 -30.11 -16.60
C GLN A 153 7.10 -29.27 -17.53
N LYS A 154 7.29 -27.98 -17.24
CA LYS A 154 8.04 -27.06 -18.11
C LYS A 154 9.54 -27.35 -18.10
N ASN A 155 10.10 -27.70 -16.94
CA ASN A 155 11.52 -27.99 -16.79
C ASN A 155 11.83 -29.47 -16.58
N GLN A 156 10.79 -30.33 -16.51
CA GLN A 156 10.87 -31.78 -16.28
C GLN A 156 11.62 -32.17 -14.99
N ARG A 157 11.52 -31.36 -13.93
CA ARG A 157 12.20 -31.60 -12.65
C ARG A 157 11.22 -31.64 -11.48
N MET A 158 11.59 -32.41 -10.46
CA MET A 158 10.93 -32.36 -9.16
C MET A 158 11.38 -31.09 -8.41
N GLN A 159 10.43 -30.33 -7.87
CA GLN A 159 10.68 -29.12 -7.09
C GLN A 159 9.70 -29.01 -5.92
N GLN A 160 10.00 -28.15 -4.94
CA GLN A 160 9.24 -28.05 -3.68
C GLN A 160 8.02 -27.11 -3.74
N TYR A 161 7.70 -26.58 -4.91
CA TYR A 161 6.56 -25.68 -5.09
C TYR A 161 6.02 -25.79 -6.51
N ASP A 162 4.74 -25.50 -6.68
CA ASP A 162 4.16 -25.28 -8.00
C ASP A 162 4.13 -23.77 -8.33
N GLN A 163 4.03 -23.43 -9.61
CA GLN A 163 3.83 -22.06 -10.08
C GLN A 163 2.41 -21.92 -10.63
N VAL A 164 1.56 -21.23 -9.87
CA VAL A 164 0.15 -21.02 -10.23
C VAL A 164 -0.05 -19.56 -10.63
N MET A 165 -0.73 -19.33 -11.75
CA MET A 165 -1.05 -17.98 -12.19
C MET A 165 -2.12 -17.38 -11.30
N MET A 166 -1.91 -16.16 -10.82
CA MET A 166 -2.90 -15.49 -10.01
C MET A 166 -4.00 -14.88 -10.87
N THR A 167 -5.25 -15.11 -10.49
CA THR A 167 -6.43 -14.64 -11.22
C THR A 167 -7.38 -13.86 -10.32
N ASP A 168 -8.13 -12.93 -10.92
CA ASP A 168 -9.21 -12.21 -10.26
C ASP A 168 -10.44 -13.13 -10.01
N ARG A 169 -11.52 -12.56 -9.47
CA ARG A 169 -12.76 -13.32 -9.22
C ARG A 169 -13.42 -13.86 -10.49
N ASN A 170 -13.13 -13.28 -11.64
CA ASN A 170 -13.68 -13.63 -12.94
C ASN A 170 -12.74 -14.57 -13.72
N GLY A 171 -11.59 -14.95 -13.15
CA GLY A 171 -10.61 -15.82 -13.78
C GLY A 171 -9.61 -15.10 -14.68
N ASN A 172 -9.62 -13.76 -14.73
CA ASN A 172 -8.66 -13.01 -15.53
C ASN A 172 -7.29 -12.94 -14.82
N PRO A 173 -6.17 -13.01 -15.54
CA PRO A 173 -4.84 -12.87 -14.94
C PRO A 173 -4.68 -11.54 -14.24
N VAL A 174 -4.20 -11.58 -13.00
CA VAL A 174 -3.76 -10.36 -12.32
C VAL A 174 -2.41 -9.98 -12.88
N LEU A 175 -2.29 -8.73 -13.34
CA LEU A 175 -1.10 -8.26 -14.03
C LEU A 175 -0.21 -7.48 -13.08
N ASN A 176 1.10 -7.70 -13.21
CA ASN A 176 2.08 -6.84 -12.57
C ASN A 176 1.96 -5.42 -13.17
N PRO A 177 1.80 -4.37 -12.34
CA PRO A 177 1.59 -3.01 -12.82
C PRO A 177 2.73 -2.48 -13.70
N SER A 178 3.97 -2.88 -13.39
CA SER A 178 5.18 -2.43 -14.07
C SER A 178 5.45 -3.19 -15.36
N THR A 179 5.31 -4.52 -15.36
CA THR A 179 5.68 -5.36 -16.52
C THR A 179 4.50 -5.68 -17.42
N LYS A 180 3.26 -5.46 -16.96
CA LYS A 180 2.01 -5.91 -17.58
C LYS A 180 1.94 -7.42 -17.83
N GLN A 181 2.80 -8.20 -17.19
CA GLN A 181 2.80 -9.66 -17.28
C GLN A 181 1.96 -10.27 -16.15
N PRO A 182 1.37 -11.45 -16.34
CA PRO A 182 0.68 -12.17 -15.27
C PRO A 182 1.57 -12.42 -14.06
N VAL A 183 1.03 -12.21 -12.87
CA VAL A 183 1.68 -12.56 -11.61
C VAL A 183 1.57 -14.07 -11.40
N TRP A 184 2.71 -14.69 -11.09
CA TRP A 184 2.80 -16.11 -10.78
C TRP A 184 3.12 -16.29 -9.29
N THR A 185 2.28 -17.06 -8.62
CA THR A 185 2.37 -17.41 -7.20
C THR A 185 3.12 -18.73 -7.06
N ARG A 186 3.96 -18.84 -6.02
CA ARG A 186 4.51 -20.15 -5.61
C ARG A 186 3.58 -20.81 -4.63
N GLU A 187 3.18 -22.05 -4.89
CA GLU A 187 2.35 -22.85 -3.98
C GLU A 187 3.19 -23.95 -3.34
N TYR A 188 3.26 -23.97 -2.02
CA TYR A 188 3.92 -25.00 -1.24
C TYR A 188 2.87 -25.92 -0.63
N HIS A 189 2.93 -27.21 -0.95
CA HIS A 189 1.96 -28.19 -0.47
C HIS A 189 2.49 -28.93 0.75
N TYR A 190 1.62 -29.11 1.75
CA TYR A 190 1.90 -29.82 2.99
C TYR A 190 0.75 -30.78 3.31
N THR A 191 1.08 -31.84 4.04
CA THR A 191 0.11 -32.77 4.60
C THR A 191 0.19 -32.71 6.12
N ASN A 192 -0.91 -32.36 6.78
CA ASN A 192 -1.02 -32.33 8.24
C ASN A 192 -1.00 -33.74 8.85
N SER A 193 -0.87 -33.80 10.17
CA SER A 193 -0.85 -35.06 10.93
C SER A 193 -2.14 -35.88 10.81
N ASP A 194 -3.27 -35.22 10.54
CA ASP A 194 -4.57 -35.84 10.28
C ASP A 194 -4.77 -36.28 8.82
N GLY A 195 -3.77 -36.06 7.95
CA GLY A 195 -3.83 -36.36 6.52
C GLY A 195 -4.48 -35.27 5.66
N SER A 196 -4.98 -34.18 6.26
CA SER A 196 -5.50 -33.04 5.50
C SER A 196 -4.38 -32.31 4.78
N LYS A 197 -4.67 -31.78 3.58
CA LYS A 197 -3.68 -31.05 2.78
C LYS A 197 -3.87 -29.55 2.89
N ILE A 198 -2.75 -28.85 3.07
CA ILE A 198 -2.68 -27.40 3.16
C ILE A 198 -1.75 -26.87 2.08
N VAL A 199 -2.11 -25.71 1.54
CA VAL A 199 -1.30 -24.96 0.59
C VAL A 199 -0.89 -23.63 1.22
N ILE A 200 0.41 -23.32 1.17
CA ILE A 200 0.91 -21.98 1.44
C ILE A 200 1.19 -21.31 0.11
N GLN A 201 0.42 -20.27 -0.20
CA GLN A 201 0.60 -19.42 -1.37
C GLN A 201 1.53 -18.26 -1.02
N ASP A 202 2.56 -18.07 -1.82
CA ASP A 202 3.54 -17.02 -1.63
C ASP A 202 3.39 -15.91 -2.68
N HIS A 203 2.84 -14.79 -2.22
CA HIS A 203 2.64 -13.55 -2.98
C HIS A 203 3.73 -12.53 -2.64
N SER A 204 5.01 -12.95 -2.57
CA SER A 204 6.15 -12.06 -2.30
C SER A 204 6.24 -10.85 -3.24
N VAL A 205 5.69 -10.94 -4.46
CA VAL A 205 5.70 -9.84 -5.43
C VAL A 205 4.66 -8.76 -5.08
N GLY A 206 3.71 -9.06 -4.18
CA GLY A 206 2.49 -8.28 -4.02
C GLY A 206 1.64 -8.31 -5.29
N HIS A 207 0.50 -7.63 -5.25
CA HIS A 207 -0.34 -7.49 -6.42
C HIS A 207 -1.36 -6.35 -6.29
N GLU A 208 -1.68 -5.77 -7.44
CA GLU A 208 -2.70 -4.73 -7.60
C GLU A 208 -3.75 -5.21 -8.62
N PHE A 209 -5.02 -4.98 -8.31
CA PHE A 209 -6.16 -5.40 -9.13
C PHE A 209 -6.68 -4.29 -10.06
N GLY A 210 -6.13 -3.07 -9.97
CA GLY A 210 -6.39 -1.97 -10.91
C GLY A 210 -7.79 -1.35 -10.86
N GLN A 211 -8.71 -1.88 -10.04
CA GLN A 211 -10.09 -1.37 -9.88
C GLN A 211 -10.25 -0.58 -8.57
N GLY A 212 -9.56 0.56 -8.45
CA GLY A 212 -9.77 1.49 -7.33
C GLY A 212 -9.19 1.05 -5.98
N GLY A 213 -8.19 0.17 -5.97
CA GLY A 213 -7.42 -0.18 -4.77
C GLY A 213 -8.00 -1.28 -3.89
N VAL A 214 -9.24 -1.72 -4.15
CA VAL A 214 -9.89 -2.76 -3.34
C VAL A 214 -9.24 -4.12 -3.65
N GLY A 215 -8.58 -4.68 -2.65
CA GLY A 215 -7.91 -5.99 -2.73
C GLY A 215 -6.43 -5.91 -3.09
N ASP A 216 -5.88 -4.72 -3.36
CA ASP A 216 -4.45 -4.53 -3.56
C ASP A 216 -3.72 -4.92 -2.26
N GLN A 217 -2.69 -5.76 -2.36
CA GLN A 217 -1.95 -6.27 -1.21
C GLN A 217 -0.45 -6.19 -1.47
N GLY A 218 0.28 -5.74 -0.46
CA GLY A 218 1.73 -5.86 -0.44
C GLY A 218 2.19 -7.32 -0.36
N PRO A 219 3.51 -7.57 -0.24
CA PRO A 219 4.05 -8.91 -0.06
C PRO A 219 3.40 -9.65 1.12
N HIS A 220 2.86 -10.84 0.86
CA HIS A 220 2.21 -11.64 1.90
C HIS A 220 2.19 -13.13 1.55
N LEU A 221 1.85 -13.96 2.54
CA LEU A 221 1.49 -15.37 2.34
C LEU A 221 0.02 -15.61 2.68
N ASN A 222 -0.60 -16.55 1.99
CA ASN A 222 -1.91 -17.09 2.36
C ASN A 222 -1.81 -18.56 2.70
N VAL A 223 -2.51 -18.99 3.74
CA VAL A 223 -2.69 -20.40 4.06
C VAL A 223 -4.09 -20.82 3.62
N ARG A 224 -4.17 -21.85 2.78
CA ARG A 224 -5.41 -22.27 2.13
C ARG A 224 -5.57 -23.79 2.22
N PRO A 225 -6.81 -24.29 2.28
CA PRO A 225 -7.07 -25.72 2.12
C PRO A 225 -6.82 -26.14 0.67
N TYR A 226 -6.40 -27.38 0.46
CA TYR A 226 -6.00 -27.88 -0.85
C TYR A 226 -7.14 -27.90 -1.89
N ASP A 227 -8.37 -28.10 -1.46
CA ASP A 227 -9.57 -28.16 -2.29
C ASP A 227 -10.16 -26.77 -2.62
N ASN A 228 -9.77 -25.72 -1.89
CA ASN A 228 -10.19 -24.35 -2.14
C ASN A 228 -9.04 -23.36 -1.90
N THR A 229 -8.07 -23.39 -2.82
CA THR A 229 -6.88 -22.52 -2.78
C THR A 229 -7.17 -21.04 -3.03
N ARG A 230 -8.37 -20.69 -3.52
CA ARG A 230 -8.70 -19.30 -3.90
C ARG A 230 -9.32 -18.49 -2.76
N THR A 231 -10.22 -19.11 -2.01
CA THR A 231 -11.05 -18.41 -1.02
C THR A 231 -11.18 -19.15 0.31
N GLY A 232 -10.72 -20.40 0.38
CA GLY A 232 -10.83 -21.22 1.58
C GLY A 232 -9.97 -20.66 2.72
N SER A 233 -10.39 -20.88 3.95
CA SER A 233 -9.64 -20.51 5.15
C SER A 233 -9.26 -21.77 5.92
N VAL A 234 -8.09 -21.75 6.55
CA VAL A 234 -7.64 -22.83 7.44
C VAL A 234 -7.84 -22.35 8.88
N PRO A 235 -8.60 -23.09 9.72
CA PRO A 235 -8.80 -22.71 11.12
C PRO A 235 -7.48 -22.46 11.85
N GLY A 236 -7.42 -21.40 12.65
CA GLY A 236 -6.23 -21.01 13.41
C GLY A 236 -5.19 -20.19 12.65
N THR A 237 -5.41 -19.93 11.35
CA THR A 237 -4.49 -19.13 10.52
C THR A 237 -5.03 -17.72 10.25
N LEU A 238 -4.13 -16.77 9.96
CA LEU A 238 -4.48 -15.44 9.49
C LEU A 238 -4.91 -15.49 8.01
N ASP A 239 -5.81 -14.60 7.62
CA ASP A 239 -6.18 -14.42 6.20
C ASP A 239 -4.97 -14.03 5.34
N HIS A 240 -4.08 -13.18 5.90
CA HIS A 240 -2.85 -12.72 5.26
C HIS A 240 -1.69 -12.65 6.26
N TYR A 241 -0.55 -13.24 5.91
CA TYR A 241 0.72 -13.10 6.63
C TYR A 241 1.61 -12.11 5.88
N GLY A 242 1.35 -10.81 6.07
CA GLY A 242 2.13 -9.73 5.45
C GLY A 242 3.53 -9.59 6.04
N PHE A 243 4.51 -9.25 5.21
CA PHE A 243 5.92 -9.07 5.58
C PHE A 243 6.64 -8.04 4.71
#